data_AF-A6WC94-F1
#
_entry.id   AF-A6WC94-F1
#
_cell.length_a   1.000
_cell.length_b   1.000
_cell.length_c   1.000
_cell.angle_alpha   90.00
_cell.angle_beta   90.00
_cell.angle_gamma   90.00
#
_symmetry.space_group_name_H-M   'P 1'
#
loop_
_entity.id
_entity.type
_entity.pdbx_description
1 polymer ?
#
loop_
_entity_poly.entity_id
_entity_poly.type
_entity_poly.pdbx_seq_one_letter_code
_entity_poly.pdbx_strand_id
1 'polypeptide(L)'
;MCAVVQQHDTREVLMVAWMDDEALASTLATGRATYYSRSRRSLWRKGDTSGHVQWVKRVSLDCDGDALLVEVDQVGAACHTGDRTCFDASPLPVRVGSRAEA
;
A
#
# COMPACT_ATOMS: atom_id res chain seq x y z
N MET A 1 3.50 6.28 -9.91
CA MET A 1 3.87 4.89 -9.63
C MET A 1 2.76 4.20 -8.84
N CYS A 2 2.47 2.94 -9.15
CA CYS A 2 1.60 2.11 -8.31
C CYS A 2 2.34 1.76 -7.01
N ALA A 3 1.66 1.80 -5.87
CA ALA A 3 2.24 1.41 -4.59
C ALA A 3 1.39 0.31 -3.95
N VAL A 4 1.96 -0.90 -3.87
CA VAL A 4 1.40 -2.01 -3.08
C VAL A 4 1.91 -1.86 -1.67
N VAL A 5 0.99 -1.72 -0.72
CA VAL A 5 1.32 -1.48 0.69
C VAL A 5 1.12 -2.77 1.46
N GLN A 6 2.16 -3.22 2.13
CA GLN A 6 2.19 -4.50 2.83
C GLN A 6 2.59 -4.31 4.28
N GLN A 7 1.97 -5.07 5.19
CA GLN A 7 2.44 -5.16 6.56
C GLN A 7 3.83 -5.84 6.59
N HIS A 8 4.80 -5.20 7.22
CA HIS A 8 6.21 -5.59 7.13
C HIS A 8 6.54 -6.99 7.69
N ASP A 9 5.85 -7.41 8.75
CA ASP A 9 6.08 -8.68 9.45
C ASP A 9 5.19 -9.81 8.91
N THR A 10 3.87 -9.60 8.82
CA THR A 10 2.92 -10.64 8.38
C THR A 10 2.84 -10.82 6.87
N ARG A 11 3.35 -9.85 6.10
CA ARG A 11 3.22 -9.81 4.63
C ARG A 11 1.78 -9.70 4.13
N GLU A 12 0.83 -9.35 4.99
CA GLU A 12 -0.54 -9.03 4.59
C GLU A 12 -0.54 -7.80 3.67
N VAL A 13 -1.16 -7.91 2.50
CA VAL A 13 -1.38 -6.75 1.62
C VAL A 13 -2.51 -5.92 2.20
N LEU A 14 -2.23 -4.64 2.46
CA LEU A 14 -3.10 -3.74 3.21
C LEU A 14 -3.93 -2.87 2.27
N MET A 15 -3.30 -2.29 1.26
CA MET A 15 -3.96 -1.41 0.31
C MET A 15 -3.10 -1.19 -0.93
N VAL A 16 -3.70 -0.59 -1.96
CA VAL A 16 -3.00 -0.05 -3.11
C VAL A 16 -3.24 1.45 -3.18
N ALA A 17 -2.20 2.20 -3.51
CA ALA A 17 -2.25 3.65 -3.69
C ALA A 17 -1.35 4.08 -4.84
N TRP A 18 -1.24 5.40 -5.03
CA TRP A 18 -0.39 6.01 -6.03
C TRP A 18 0.60 6.96 -5.35
N MET A 19 1.82 7.01 -5.87
CA MET A 19 2.82 8.01 -5.51
C MET A 19 3.30 8.71 -6.79
N ASP A 20 3.36 10.04 -6.74
CA ASP A 20 4.20 10.84 -7.64
C ASP A 20 5.59 11.02 -7.00
N ASP A 21 6.47 11.77 -7.68
CA ASP A 21 7.84 11.98 -7.22
C ASP A 21 7.90 12.65 -5.84
N GLU A 22 7.00 13.61 -5.58
CA GLU A 22 6.93 14.31 -4.29
C GLU A 22 6.42 13.40 -3.16
N ALA A 23 5.40 12.58 -3.42
CA ALA A 23 4.90 11.60 -2.46
C ALA A 23 5.97 10.56 -2.10
N LEU A 24 6.69 10.05 -3.10
CA LEU A 24 7.78 9.10 -2.89
C LEU A 24 8.93 9.74 -2.11
N ALA A 25 9.40 10.91 -2.52
CA ALA A 25 10.45 11.64 -1.83
C ALA A 25 10.07 11.93 -0.37
N SER A 26 8.85 12.40 -0.12
CA SER A 26 8.33 12.63 1.23
C SER A 26 8.30 11.35 2.06
N THR A 27 7.85 10.24 1.46
CA THR A 27 7.79 8.93 2.12
C THR A 27 9.17 8.47 2.56
N LEU A 28 10.16 8.54 1.67
CA LEU A 28 11.54 8.15 1.96
C LEU A 28 12.21 9.06 2.99
N ALA A 29 11.96 10.37 2.92
CA ALA A 29 12.57 11.35 3.82
C ALA A 29 11.98 11.31 5.25
N THR A 30 10.67 11.06 5.37
CA THR A 30 9.96 11.20 6.66
C THR A 30 9.70 9.87 7.37
N GLY A 31 9.81 8.75 6.67
CA GLY A 31 9.41 7.43 7.20
C GLY A 31 7.90 7.29 7.41
N ARG A 32 7.09 8.25 6.94
CA ARG A 32 5.62 8.22 6.97
C ARG A 32 5.10 8.04 5.55
N ALA A 33 4.16 7.11 5.36
CA ALA A 33 3.58 6.89 4.04
C ALA A 33 2.77 8.11 3.58
N THR A 34 3.25 8.74 2.50
CA THR A 34 2.60 9.84 1.79
C THR A 34 2.21 9.35 0.40
N TYR A 35 0.99 9.64 -0.01
CA TYR A 35 0.41 9.19 -1.26
C TYR A 35 -0.12 10.37 -2.08
N TYR A 36 -0.26 10.16 -3.37
CA TYR A 36 -0.86 11.09 -4.31
C TYR A 36 -2.27 10.64 -4.70
N SER A 37 -3.26 11.50 -4.50
CA SER A 37 -4.63 11.27 -4.94
C SER A 37 -4.78 11.71 -6.39
N ARG A 38 -4.89 10.76 -7.32
CA ARG A 38 -5.05 11.08 -8.75
C ARG A 38 -6.33 11.87 -9.07
N SER A 39 -7.40 11.65 -8.31
CA SER A 39 -8.67 12.36 -8.47
C SER A 39 -8.63 13.79 -7.91
N ARG A 40 -8.06 13.97 -6.71
CA ARG A 40 -7.94 15.28 -6.05
C ARG A 40 -6.73 16.09 -6.52
N ARG A 41 -5.80 15.44 -7.23
CA ARG A 41 -4.51 15.99 -7.67
C ARG A 41 -3.74 16.62 -6.51
N SER A 42 -3.66 15.90 -5.41
CA SER A 42 -3.05 16.39 -4.18
C SER A 42 -2.40 15.28 -3.37
N LEU A 43 -1.38 15.66 -2.59
CA LEU A 43 -0.74 14.81 -1.62
C LEU A 43 -1.62 14.61 -0.39
N TRP A 44 -1.49 13.44 0.22
CA TRP A 44 -2.06 13.16 1.53
C TRP A 44 -1.20 12.14 2.25
N ARG A 45 -0.97 12.36 3.54
CA ARG A 45 -0.22 11.43 4.39
C ARG A 45 -1.19 10.54 5.14
N LYS A 46 -0.96 9.22 5.07
CA LYS A 46 -1.92 8.23 5.58
C LYS A 46 -2.03 8.33 7.09
N GLY A 47 -3.27 8.55 7.56
CA GLY A 47 -3.60 8.63 8.98
C GLY A 47 -3.62 10.04 9.56
N ASP A 48 -3.33 11.10 8.80
CA ASP A 48 -3.32 12.47 9.34
C ASP A 48 -4.69 12.94 9.85
N THR A 49 -5.77 12.42 9.29
CA THR A 49 -7.14 12.70 9.76
C THR A 49 -7.66 11.64 10.74
N SER A 50 -7.37 10.35 10.52
CA SER A 50 -7.96 9.25 11.29
C SER A 50 -7.10 8.74 12.44
N GLY A 51 -5.83 9.15 12.53
CA GLY A 51 -4.83 8.53 13.41
C GLY A 51 -4.32 7.17 12.93
N HIS A 52 -4.85 6.61 11.84
CA HIS A 52 -4.45 5.30 11.33
C HIS A 52 -3.21 5.40 10.44
N VAL A 53 -2.08 5.62 11.09
CA VAL A 53 -0.79 5.93 10.47
C VAL A 53 -0.07 4.70 9.93
N GLN A 54 0.83 4.92 8.98
CA GLN A 54 1.73 3.92 8.41
C GLN A 54 3.17 4.40 8.56
N TRP A 55 3.99 3.60 9.23
CA TRP A 55 5.43 3.82 9.40
C TRP A 55 6.20 2.95 8.44
N VAL A 56 6.95 3.56 7.53
CA VAL A 56 7.67 2.87 6.47
C VAL A 56 8.85 2.11 7.08
N LYS A 57 8.97 0.83 6.75
CA LYS A 57 10.10 -0.03 7.14
C LYS A 57 11.01 -0.34 5.95
N ARG A 58 10.43 -0.47 4.75
CA ARG A 58 11.18 -0.73 3.51
C ARG A 58 10.37 -0.28 2.29
N VAL A 59 11.08 0.13 1.25
CA VAL A 59 10.53 0.38 -0.08
C VAL A 59 11.38 -0.36 -1.10
N SER A 60 10.73 -1.09 -2.02
CA SER A 60 11.41 -1.77 -3.12
C SER A 60 10.74 -1.39 -4.44
N LEU A 61 11.54 -1.20 -5.48
CA LEU A 61 11.07 -1.08 -6.88
C LEU A 61 10.85 -2.48 -7.46
N ASP A 62 9.91 -2.61 -8.39
CA ASP A 62 9.86 -3.77 -9.28
C ASP A 62 10.93 -3.68 -10.38
N CYS A 63 10.94 -4.66 -11.29
CA CYS A 63 12.06 -4.86 -12.21
C CYS A 63 12.13 -3.85 -13.36
N ASP A 64 10.99 -3.29 -13.76
CA ASP A 64 10.88 -2.24 -14.78
C ASP A 64 10.59 -0.85 -14.18
N GLY A 65 10.39 -0.77 -12.86
CA GLY A 65 10.38 0.46 -12.09
C GLY A 65 9.06 1.23 -12.19
N ASP A 66 7.95 0.56 -12.52
CA ASP A 66 6.63 1.20 -12.61
C ASP A 66 5.77 1.02 -11.33
N ALA A 67 6.19 0.12 -10.45
CA ALA A 67 5.55 -0.13 -9.16
C ALA A 67 6.53 -0.16 -7.98
N LEU A 68 5.95 0.07 -6.80
CA LEU A 68 6.62 0.03 -5.52
C LEU A 68 5.96 -1.02 -4.62
N LEU A 69 6.78 -1.80 -3.92
CA LEU A 69 6.38 -2.52 -2.71
C LEU A 69 6.79 -1.70 -1.50
N VAL A 70 5.80 -1.21 -0.74
CA VAL A 70 6.00 -0.40 0.47
C VAL A 70 5.65 -1.25 1.69
N GLU A 71 6.66 -1.67 2.43
CA GLU A 71 6.49 -2.40 3.69
C GLU A 71 6.32 -1.40 4.83
N VAL A 72 5.21 -1.50 5.55
CA VAL A 72 4.84 -0.58 6.63
C VAL A 72 4.52 -1.33 7.92
N ASP A 73 4.65 -0.60 9.02
CA ASP A 73 4.02 -0.92 10.29
C ASP A 73 2.74 -0.06 10.40
N GLN A 74 1.60 -0.71 10.27
CA GLN A 74 0.28 -0.07 10.27
C GLN A 74 -0.26 0.08 11.70
N VAL A 75 -0.63 1.31 12.05
CA VAL A 75 -1.40 1.62 13.25
C VAL A 75 -2.88 1.73 12.90
N GLY A 76 -3.74 1.01 13.61
CA GLY A 76 -5.19 1.00 13.35
C GLY A 76 -5.55 0.43 11.98
N ALA A 77 -6.64 0.92 11.38
CA ALA A 77 -7.15 0.38 10.11
C ALA A 77 -6.46 0.98 8.87
N ALA A 78 -6.08 0.14 7.92
CA ALA A 78 -5.62 0.63 6.62
C ALA A 78 -6.80 1.17 5.80
N CYS A 79 -7.95 0.51 5.86
CA CYS A 79 -9.15 0.88 5.10
C CYS A 79 -9.95 2.00 5.78
N HIS A 80 -10.69 2.77 4.97
CA HIS A 80 -11.59 3.81 5.47
C HIS A 80 -12.89 3.25 6.05
N THR A 81 -13.21 1.98 5.80
CA THR A 81 -14.35 1.27 6.38
C THR A 81 -14.12 0.85 7.82
N GLY A 82 -12.87 0.94 8.31
CA GLY A 82 -12.46 0.44 9.62
C GLY A 82 -11.71 -0.90 9.54
N ASP A 83 -11.65 -1.52 8.37
CA ASP A 83 -11.03 -2.82 8.20
C ASP A 83 -9.51 -2.76 8.11
N ARG A 84 -8.88 -3.87 8.52
CA ARG A 84 -7.42 -4.00 8.60
C ARG A 84 -6.75 -3.83 7.24
N THR A 85 -7.40 -4.33 6.19
CA THR A 85 -6.99 -4.31 4.79
C THR A 85 -8.15 -3.85 3.91
N CYS A 86 -7.85 -3.27 2.75
CA CYS A 86 -8.83 -2.97 1.70
C CYS A 86 -9.28 -4.22 0.92
N PHE A 87 -8.67 -5.38 1.16
CA PHE A 87 -8.90 -6.64 0.44
C PHE A 87 -9.76 -7.62 1.25
N ASP A 88 -10.78 -7.12 1.94
CA ASP A 88 -11.71 -7.86 2.80
C ASP A 88 -13.07 -8.14 2.14
N ALA A 89 -13.31 -7.57 0.96
CA ALA A 89 -14.50 -7.85 0.15
C ALA A 89 -14.58 -9.32 -0.29
N SER A 90 -15.79 -9.77 -0.67
CA SER A 90 -16.04 -11.12 -1.13
C SER A 90 -15.10 -11.52 -2.28
N PRO A 91 -14.47 -12.71 -2.23
CA PRO A 91 -13.56 -13.16 -3.27
C PRO A 91 -14.30 -13.29 -4.61
N LEU A 92 -13.61 -12.92 -5.69
CA LEU A 92 -14.11 -13.11 -7.05
C LEU A 92 -14.05 -14.60 -7.43
N PRO A 93 -15.03 -15.12 -8.19
CA PRO A 93 -14.97 -16.48 -8.68
C PRO A 93 -13.75 -16.64 -9.61
N VAL A 94 -12.90 -17.62 -9.33
CA VAL A 94 -11.71 -17.92 -10.13
C VAL A 94 -11.73 -19.38 -10.58
N ARG A 95 -11.23 -19.63 -11.79
CA ARG A 95 -10.86 -20.99 -12.20
C ARG A 95 -9.56 -21.34 -11.48
N VAL A 96 -9.61 -22.28 -10.55
CA VAL A 96 -8.39 -22.77 -9.87
C VAL A 96 -7.51 -23.50 -10.89
N GLY A 97 -6.29 -23.02 -11.07
CA GLY A 97 -5.29 -23.67 -11.90
C GLY A 97 -4.65 -24.86 -11.17
N SER A 98 -4.27 -25.89 -11.90
CA SER A 98 -3.37 -26.95 -11.43
C SER A 98 -2.04 -26.85 -12.17
N ARG A 99 -0.95 -27.15 -11.47
CA ARG A 99 0.35 -27.33 -12.12
C ARG A 99 0.39 -28.76 -12.67
N ALA A 100 0.83 -28.94 -13.92
CA ALA A 100 1.19 -30.27 -14.38
C ALA A 100 2.38 -30.74 -13.53
N GLU A 101 2.21 -31.87 -12.84
CA GLU A 101 3.32 -32.53 -12.15
C GLU A 101 4.37 -32.92 -13.20
N ALA A 102 5.64 -32.60 -12.93
CA ALA A 102 6.76 -32.90 -13.82
C ALA A 102 7.23 -34.34 -13.66
#